data_AF-A0A7Y4QEC9-F1
#
_entry.id   AF-A0A7Y4QEC9-F1
#
_cell.length_a   1.000
_cell.length_b   1.000
_cell.length_c   1.000
_cell.angle_alpha   90.00
_cell.angle_beta   90.00
_cell.angle_gamma   90.00
#
_symmetry.space_group_name_H-M   'P 1'
#
loop_
_entity.id
_entity.type
_entity.pdbx_description
1 polymer ?
#
loop_
_entity_poly.entity_id
_entity_poly.type
_entity_poly.pdbx_seq_one_letter_code
_entity_poly.pdbx_strand_id
1 'polypeptide(L)'
;MKMLSNLDIVANSAAHGARQLADHYESLAENAAGKMKAHEINKKAKLSKKDLTNAAKEELLACCRRYNPTSDVDFVLYAKGAMEQKMRQTIYAKDRVGS
;
A
#
# COMPACT_ATOMS: atom_id res chain seq x y z
N MET A 1 -24.64 -0.13 -33.88
CA MET A 1 -23.61 -0.40 -32.86
C MET A 1 -22.34 0.32 -33.28
N LYS A 2 -21.76 1.20 -32.44
CA LYS A 2 -20.45 1.81 -32.72
C LYS A 2 -19.37 0.77 -32.41
N MET A 3 -18.55 0.41 -33.40
CA MET A 3 -17.36 -0.43 -33.20
C MET A 3 -16.38 0.35 -32.34
N LEU A 4 -15.97 -0.21 -31.20
CA LEU A 4 -14.88 0.35 -30.38
C LEU A 4 -13.59 0.25 -31.18
N SER A 5 -12.82 1.33 -31.21
CA SER A 5 -11.53 1.33 -31.91
C SER A 5 -10.52 0.49 -31.13
N ASN A 6 -9.47 -0.01 -31.80
CA ASN A 6 -8.38 -0.73 -31.12
C ASN A 6 -7.73 0.12 -30.01
N LEU A 7 -7.78 1.45 -30.13
CA LEU A 7 -7.29 2.39 -29.12
C LEU A 7 -8.15 2.35 -27.84
N ASP A 8 -9.46 2.24 -27.99
CA ASP A 8 -10.40 2.13 -26.85
C ASP A 8 -10.24 0.80 -26.10
N ILE A 9 -9.91 -0.29 -26.82
CA ILE A 9 -9.68 -1.60 -26.21
C ILE A 9 -8.41 -1.56 -25.35
N VAL A 10 -7.31 -1.03 -25.88
CA VAL A 10 -6.04 -0.92 -25.14
C VAL A 10 -6.17 -0.01 -23.92
N ALA A 11 -6.87 1.12 -24.03
CA ALA A 11 -7.13 2.02 -22.90
C ALA A 11 -8.00 1.36 -21.82
N ASN A 12 -9.03 0.61 -22.21
CA ASN A 12 -9.86 -0.14 -21.27
C ASN A 12 -9.07 -1.28 -20.59
N SER A 13 -8.20 -1.99 -21.32
CA SER A 13 -7.35 -3.04 -20.75
C SER A 13 -6.31 -2.49 -19.77
N ALA A 14 -5.68 -1.35 -20.08
CA ALA A 14 -4.75 -0.68 -19.17
C ALA A 14 -5.46 -0.16 -17.90
N ALA A 15 -6.65 0.42 -18.05
CA ALA A 15 -7.47 0.86 -16.91
C ALA A 15 -7.94 -0.32 -16.05
N HIS A 16 -8.29 -1.45 -16.67
CA HIS A 16 -8.67 -2.67 -15.95
C HIS A 16 -7.48 -3.28 -15.19
N GLY A 17 -6.31 -3.38 -15.83
CA GLY A 17 -5.07 -3.82 -15.17
C GLY A 17 -4.64 -2.90 -14.03
N ALA A 18 -4.74 -1.58 -14.20
CA ALA A 18 -4.43 -0.60 -13.16
C ALA A 18 -5.38 -0.71 -11.94
N ARG A 19 -6.67 -0.98 -12.17
CA ARG A 19 -7.64 -1.24 -11.08
C ARG A 19 -7.33 -2.53 -10.33
N GLN A 20 -7.07 -3.62 -11.05
CA GLN A 20 -6.72 -4.90 -10.44
C GLN A 20 -5.44 -4.81 -9.60
N LEU A 21 -4.46 -4.05 -10.09
CA LEU A 21 -3.23 -3.77 -9.36
C LEU A 21 -3.51 -2.94 -8.10
N ALA A 22 -4.34 -1.90 -8.20
CA ALA A 22 -4.75 -1.07 -7.07
C ALA A 22 -5.50 -1.88 -6.00
N ASP A 23 -6.42 -2.76 -6.39
CA ASP A 23 -7.18 -3.63 -5.48
C ASP A 23 -6.25 -4.62 -4.75
N HIS A 24 -5.30 -5.22 -5.48
CA HIS A 24 -4.30 -6.12 -4.90
C HIS A 24 -3.43 -5.42 -3.85
N TYR A 25 -3.04 -4.19 -4.15
CA TYR A 25 -2.25 -3.33 -3.29
C TYR A 25 -3.01 -2.79 -2.08
N GLU A 26 -4.28 -2.47 -2.24
CA GLU A 26 -5.16 -2.12 -1.13
C GLU A 26 -5.29 -3.30 -0.17
N SER A 27 -5.50 -4.50 -0.68
CA SER A 27 -5.54 -5.73 0.13
C SER A 27 -4.23 -5.99 0.88
N LEU A 28 -3.07 -5.73 0.25
CA LEU A 28 -1.75 -5.84 0.90
C LEU A 28 -1.58 -4.82 2.03
N ALA A 29 -1.96 -3.56 1.78
CA ALA A 29 -1.92 -2.50 2.79
C ALA A 29 -2.85 -2.80 3.98
N GLU A 30 -4.07 -3.30 3.71
CA GLU A 30 -5.00 -3.70 4.76
C GLU A 30 -4.52 -4.88 5.58
N ASN A 31 -3.93 -5.90 4.94
CA ASN A 31 -3.34 -7.04 5.62
C ASN A 31 -2.14 -6.65 6.50
N ALA A 32 -1.29 -5.75 6.01
CA ALA A 32 -0.15 -5.25 6.78
C ALA A 32 -0.62 -4.39 7.97
N ALA A 33 -1.62 -3.52 7.76
CA ALA A 33 -2.27 -2.76 8.83
C ALA A 33 -2.95 -3.67 9.86
N GLY A 34 -3.63 -4.73 9.42
CA GLY A 34 -4.27 -5.72 10.30
C GLY A 34 -3.29 -6.42 11.23
N LYS A 35 -2.14 -6.88 10.68
CA LYS A 35 -1.08 -7.55 11.47
C LYS A 35 -0.46 -6.64 12.53
N MET A 36 -0.25 -5.37 12.20
CA MET A 36 0.23 -4.41 13.19
C MET A 36 -0.83 -3.99 14.20
N LYS A 37 -2.12 -3.90 13.84
CA LYS A 37 -3.16 -3.56 14.82
C LYS A 37 -3.24 -4.63 15.92
N ALA A 38 -3.07 -5.89 15.56
CA ALA A 38 -2.90 -6.98 16.53
C ALA A 38 -1.68 -6.75 17.46
N HIS A 39 -0.65 -6.05 16.98
CA HIS A 39 0.55 -5.67 17.73
C HIS A 39 0.40 -4.36 18.53
N GLU A 40 -0.49 -3.44 18.12
CA GLU A 40 -0.82 -2.18 18.82
C GLU A 40 -1.85 -2.34 19.93
N ILE A 41 -2.75 -3.33 19.85
CA ILE A 41 -3.67 -3.68 20.95
C ILE A 41 -2.88 -3.99 22.24
N ASN A 42 -1.64 -4.45 22.11
CA ASN A 42 -0.72 -4.67 23.23
C ASN A 42 0.02 -3.41 23.73
N LYS A 43 -0.07 -2.25 23.07
CA LYS A 43 0.73 -1.04 23.39
C LYS A 43 -0.05 0.27 23.66
N LYS A 44 -1.39 0.28 23.65
CA LYS A 44 -2.22 1.49 23.93
C LYS A 44 -2.01 2.70 22.99
N ALA A 45 -1.50 2.49 21.78
CA ALA A 45 -1.33 3.56 20.80
C ALA A 45 -2.69 4.00 20.19
N LYS A 46 -2.89 5.32 20.02
CA LYS A 46 -4.16 5.93 19.55
C LYS A 46 -4.25 6.06 18.01
N LEU A 47 -3.63 5.15 17.24
CA LEU A 47 -3.70 5.24 15.78
C LEU A 47 -4.93 4.51 15.22
N SER A 48 -5.64 5.16 14.30
CA SER A 48 -6.77 4.51 13.64
C SER A 48 -6.30 3.55 12.55
N LYS A 49 -7.08 2.50 12.25
CA LYS A 49 -6.81 1.59 11.12
C LYS A 49 -6.65 2.39 9.82
N LYS A 50 -7.46 3.45 9.65
CA LYS A 50 -7.43 4.33 8.47
C LYS A 50 -6.10 5.06 8.32
N ASP A 51 -5.51 5.54 9.42
CA ASP A 51 -4.21 6.23 9.39
C ASP A 51 -3.06 5.28 9.00
N LEU A 52 -3.08 4.05 9.52
CA LEU A 52 -2.12 3.01 9.13
C LEU A 52 -2.27 2.62 7.65
N THR A 53 -3.50 2.44 7.19
CA THR A 53 -3.78 2.13 5.78
C THR A 53 -3.33 3.27 4.85
N ASN A 54 -3.56 4.53 5.23
CA ASN A 54 -3.10 5.67 4.43
C ASN A 54 -1.56 5.72 4.38
N ALA A 55 -0.88 5.53 5.51
CA ALA A 55 0.58 5.49 5.56
C ALA A 55 1.16 4.33 4.71
N ALA A 56 0.52 3.15 4.72
CA ALA A 56 0.89 2.04 3.85
C ALA A 56 0.70 2.38 2.37
N LYS A 57 -0.43 2.99 2.00
CA LYS A 57 -0.71 3.40 0.61
C LYS A 57 0.31 4.42 0.10
N GLU A 58 0.67 5.41 0.92
CA GLU A 58 1.70 6.40 0.58
C GLU A 58 3.07 5.75 0.35
N GLU A 59 3.49 4.84 1.25
CA GLU A 59 4.77 4.15 1.11
C GLU A 59 4.78 3.20 -0.07
N LEU A 60 3.67 2.52 -0.35
CA LEU A 60 3.53 1.67 -1.51
C LEU A 60 3.67 2.45 -2.82
N LEU A 61 3.04 3.62 -2.93
CA LEU A 61 3.23 4.53 -4.08
C LEU A 61 4.68 5.01 -4.20
N ALA A 62 5.39 5.17 -3.09
CA ALA A 62 6.82 5.46 -3.10
C ALA A 62 7.64 4.25 -3.57
N CYS A 63 7.27 3.04 -3.16
CA CYS A 63 7.86 1.79 -3.63
C CYS A 63 7.66 1.62 -5.13
N CYS A 64 6.47 1.85 -5.67
CA CYS A 64 6.22 1.78 -7.11
C CYS A 64 7.12 2.74 -7.91
N ARG A 65 7.42 3.91 -7.35
CA ARG A 65 8.30 4.91 -7.99
C ARG A 65 9.78 4.60 -7.88
N ARG A 66 10.20 3.89 -6.82
CA ARG A 66 11.60 3.54 -6.53
C ARG A 66 11.98 2.14 -7.03
N TYR A 67 11.00 1.29 -7.28
CA TYR A 67 11.24 -0.09 -7.63
C TYR A 67 11.92 -0.19 -8.98
N ASN A 68 13.08 -0.85 -8.96
CA ASN A 68 13.79 -1.17 -10.16
C ASN A 68 13.46 -2.62 -10.56
N PRO A 69 12.76 -2.85 -11.69
CA PRO A 69 12.40 -4.19 -12.14
C PRO A 69 13.60 -5.06 -12.52
N THR A 70 14.82 -4.49 -12.60
CA THR A 70 16.05 -5.27 -12.81
C THR A 70 16.64 -5.84 -11.51
N SER A 71 16.02 -5.60 -10.35
CA SER A 71 16.45 -6.21 -9.09
C SER A 71 15.83 -7.60 -8.93
N ASP A 72 16.60 -8.58 -8.45
CA ASP A 72 16.12 -9.94 -8.15
C ASP A 72 15.14 -10.00 -6.94
N VAL A 73 14.84 -8.85 -6.33
CA VAL A 73 13.96 -8.76 -5.18
C VAL A 73 12.52 -8.60 -5.68
N ASP A 74 11.67 -9.55 -5.28
CA ASP A 74 10.23 -9.50 -5.53
C ASP A 74 9.63 -8.18 -5.01
N PHE A 75 8.92 -7.46 -5.89
CA PHE A 75 8.30 -6.18 -5.57
C PHE A 75 7.38 -6.26 -4.36
N VAL A 76 6.59 -7.34 -4.26
CA VAL A 76 5.61 -7.51 -3.18
C VAL A 76 6.34 -7.65 -1.85
N LEU A 77 7.42 -8.43 -1.81
CA LEU A 77 8.25 -8.59 -0.62
C LEU A 77 8.92 -7.25 -0.22
N TYR A 78 9.48 -6.52 -1.19
CA TYR A 78 10.08 -5.21 -0.97
C TYR A 78 9.06 -4.20 -0.41
N ALA A 79 7.93 -4.06 -1.10
CA ALA A 79 6.88 -3.12 -0.72
C ALA A 79 6.28 -3.46 0.64
N LYS A 80 6.11 -4.75 0.96
CA LYS A 80 5.62 -5.20 2.26
C LYS A 80 6.56 -4.78 3.39
N GLY A 81 7.87 -5.01 3.25
CA GLY A 81 8.86 -4.62 4.25
C GLY A 81 8.88 -3.11 4.48
N ALA A 82 8.85 -2.32 3.39
CA ALA A 82 8.82 -0.86 3.45
C ALA A 82 7.54 -0.34 4.11
N MET A 83 6.37 -0.86 3.74
CA MET A 83 5.09 -0.49 4.36
C MET A 83 5.07 -0.82 5.86
N GLU A 84 5.49 -2.02 6.26
CA GLU A 84 5.55 -2.41 7.68
C GLU A 84 6.48 -1.49 8.48
N GLN A 85 7.63 -1.11 7.92
CA GLN A 85 8.55 -0.17 8.54
C GLN A 85 7.95 1.23 8.66
N LYS A 86 7.36 1.76 7.58
CA LYS A 86 6.73 3.08 7.56
C LYS A 86 5.63 3.19 8.61
N MET A 87 4.77 2.18 8.66
CA MET A 87 3.67 2.21 9.60
C MET A 87 4.15 2.13 11.05
N ARG A 88 5.18 1.34 11.36
CA ARG A 88 5.83 1.38 12.68
C ARG A 88 6.33 2.78 13.02
N GLN A 89 6.97 3.48 12.07
CA GLN A 89 7.41 4.86 12.28
C GLN A 89 6.23 5.79 12.56
N THR A 90 5.11 5.64 11.84
CA THR A 90 3.89 6.45 12.07
C THR A 90 3.33 6.24 13.48
N ILE A 91 3.32 5.00 13.97
CA ILE A 91 2.91 4.66 15.34
C ILE A 91 3.82 5.38 16.35
N TYR A 92 5.14 5.20 16.22
CA TYR A 92 6.12 5.83 17.12
C TYR A 92 6.07 7.36 17.09
N ALA A 93 5.83 7.97 15.92
CA ALA A 93 5.74 9.41 15.77
C ALA A 93 4.51 9.98 16.49
N LYS A 94 3.36 9.30 16.40
CA LYS A 94 2.11 9.75 17.00
C LYS A 94 2.07 9.57 18.51
N ASP A 95 2.70 8.52 19.04
CA ASP A 95 2.90 8.35 20.48
C ASP A 95 3.74 9.49 21.09
N ARG A 96 4.64 10.12 20.31
CA ARG A 96 5.46 11.25 20.77
C ARG A 96 4.78 12.62 20.74
N VAL A 97 3.72 12.80 19.97
CA VAL A 97 3.02 14.11 19.81
C VAL A 97 1.94 14.34 20.88
N GLY A 98 1.60 13.31 21.67
CA GLY A 98 0.65 13.41 22.78
C GLY A 98 1.25 13.65 24.17
N SER A 99 2.53 14.04 24.26
CA SER A 99 3.17 14.52 25.50
C SER A 99 3.08 16.03 25.61
#